data_AF-A0A9Q5QYJ0-F1
#
_entry.id   AF-A0A9Q5QYJ0-F1
#
_cell.length_a   1.000
_cell.length_b   1.000
_cell.length_c   1.000
_cell.angle_alpha   90.00
_cell.angle_beta   90.00
_cell.angle_gamma   90.00
#
_symmetry.space_group_name_H-M   'P 1'
#
loop_
_entity.id
_entity.type
_entity.pdbx_description
1 polymer ?
#
loop_
_entity_poly.entity_id
_entity_poly.type
_entity_poly.pdbx_seq_one_letter_code
_entity_poly.pdbx_strand_id
1 'polypeptide(L)'
;MPHPLMYEEENFVVLETNQEEQFLTKLELLEKLQNTLSQMPIEDIPLDVRKIGSLIEQVNHLIDTTCELDLGPGRYLQWYAVRLEK
;
A
#
# COMPACT_ATOMS: atom_id res chain seq x y z
N MET A 1 -23.94 7.75 20.38
CA MET A 1 -23.71 7.59 18.93
C MET A 1 -22.89 6.33 18.75
N PRO A 2 -23.37 5.30 18.03
CA PRO A 2 -22.56 4.11 17.78
C PRO A 2 -21.43 4.47 16.81
N HIS A 3 -20.19 4.25 17.22
CA HIS A 3 -19.01 4.39 16.35
C HIS A 3 -19.08 3.32 15.25
N PRO A 4 -19.21 3.69 13.96
CA PRO A 4 -19.15 2.74 12.86
C PRO A 4 -17.68 2.53 12.49
N LEU A 5 -16.95 1.79 13.32
CA LEU A 5 -15.67 1.15 12.96
C LEU A 5 -15.68 -0.24 13.59
N MET A 6 -16.74 -0.99 13.29
CA MET A 6 -16.80 -2.42 13.53
C MET A 6 -16.07 -3.11 12.36
N TYR A 7 -14.80 -3.44 12.55
CA TYR A 7 -14.07 -4.46 11.79
C TYR A 7 -13.93 -4.28 10.28
N GLU A 8 -13.25 -3.21 9.85
CA GLU A 8 -12.52 -3.23 8.57
C GLU A 8 -11.01 -3.18 8.82
N GLU A 9 -10.55 -3.93 9.84
CA GLU A 9 -9.13 -4.27 10.00
C GLU A 9 -8.75 -5.30 8.92
N GLU A 10 -8.80 -4.87 7.66
CA GLU A 10 -8.06 -5.51 6.59
C GLU A 10 -6.58 -5.42 7.00
N ASN A 11 -6.06 -6.55 7.46
CA ASN A 11 -4.66 -6.69 7.80
C ASN A 11 -3.91 -6.97 6.50
N PHE A 12 -2.77 -6.32 6.33
CA PHE A 12 -1.92 -6.46 5.17
C PHE A 12 -0.57 -6.98 5.62
N VAL A 13 -0.10 -8.04 4.96
CA VAL A 13 1.27 -8.52 5.11
C VAL A 13 2.13 -7.78 4.11
N VAL A 14 3.04 -6.94 4.60
CA VAL A 14 3.97 -6.18 3.79
C VAL A 14 5.33 -6.87 3.79
N LEU A 15 5.86 -7.10 2.60
CA LEU A 15 7.19 -7.63 2.36
C LEU A 15 8.04 -6.52 1.76
N GLU A 16 9.12 -6.16 2.43
CA GLU A 16 10.10 -5.20 1.95
C GLU A 16 11.46 -5.88 1.77
N THR A 17 12.24 -5.44 0.80
CA THR A 17 13.59 -5.98 0.58
C THR A 17 14.47 -5.80 1.82
N ASN A 18 15.08 -6.90 2.27
CA ASN A 18 15.91 -6.98 3.49
C ASN A 18 15.16 -6.77 4.81
N GLN A 19 13.83 -6.86 4.82
CA GLN A 19 13.01 -6.85 6.02
C GLN A 19 12.20 -8.14 6.11
N GLU A 20 11.82 -8.50 7.34
CA GLU A 20 10.87 -9.59 7.58
C GLU A 20 9.44 -9.14 7.21
N GLU A 21 8.53 -10.10 7.08
CA GLU A 21 7.12 -9.83 6.82
C GLU A 21 6.49 -9.02 7.97
N GLN A 22 5.88 -7.88 7.63
CA GLN A 22 5.26 -6.99 8.61
C GLN A 22 3.74 -6.98 8.43
N PHE A 23 3.01 -7.15 9.53
CA PHE A 23 1.56 -7.00 9.55
C PHE A 23 1.22 -5.55 9.79
N LEU A 24 0.68 -4.88 8.78
CA LEU A 24 0.21 -3.50 8.84
C LEU A 24 -1.31 -3.47 8.67
N THR A 25 -1.95 -2.49 9.31
CA THR A 25 -3.34 -2.18 9.00
C THR A 25 -3.44 -1.46 7.64
N LYS A 26 -4.63 -1.42 7.04
CA LYS A 26 -4.90 -0.64 5.82
C LYS A 26 -4.39 0.80 5.92
N LEU A 27 -4.63 1.46 7.07
CA LEU A 27 -4.20 2.83 7.33
C LEU A 27 -2.67 2.95 7.33
N GLU A 28 -1.97 2.05 8.03
CA GLU A 28 -0.51 2.08 8.07
C GLU A 28 0.13 1.76 6.71
N LEU A 29 -0.43 0.80 5.97
CA LEU A 29 0.00 0.52 4.60
C LEU A 29 -0.18 1.75 3.70
N LEU A 30 -1.33 2.43 3.80
CA LEU A 30 -1.61 3.65 3.06
C LEU A 30 -0.59 4.75 3.38
N GLU A 31 -0.30 5.00 4.66
CA GLU A 31 0.69 6.00 5.06
C GLU A 31 2.10 5.64 4.58
N LYS A 32 2.49 4.37 4.67
CA LYS A 32 3.80 3.90 4.22
C LYS A 32 3.96 4.03 2.71
N LEU A 33 2.95 3.63 1.94
CA LEU A 33 2.95 3.77 0.48
C LEU A 33 2.90 5.24 0.05
N GLN A 34 2.13 6.10 0.73
CA GLN A 34 2.13 7.55 0.45
C GLN A 34 3.52 8.17 0.63
N ASN A 35 4.21 7.85 1.72
CA ASN A 35 5.58 8.30 1.95
C ASN A 35 6.52 7.75 0.87
N THR A 36 6.34 6.49 0.48
CA THR A 36 7.15 5.83 -0.55
C THR A 36 6.94 6.48 -1.92
N LEU A 37 5.69 6.67 -2.36
CA LEU A 37 5.36 7.38 -3.60
C LEU A 37 5.87 8.82 -3.60
N SER A 38 5.83 9.50 -2.45
CA SER A 38 6.33 10.88 -2.35
C SER A 38 7.85 10.98 -2.56
N GLN A 39 8.59 9.92 -2.24
CA GLN A 39 10.03 9.84 -2.43
C GLN A 39 10.41 9.20 -3.78
N MET A 40 9.44 8.58 -4.46
CA MET A 40 9.61 7.89 -5.72
C MET A 40 9.52 8.87 -6.90
N PRO A 41 10.36 8.72 -7.93
CA PRO A 41 10.18 9.47 -9.16
C PRO A 41 8.86 9.07 -9.84
N ILE A 42 8.17 10.05 -10.41
CA ILE A 42 6.90 9.86 -11.11
C ILE A 42 7.02 8.93 -12.34
N GLU A 43 8.25 8.70 -12.79
CA GLU A 43 8.60 7.87 -13.93
C GLU A 43 8.34 6.39 -13.67
N ASP A 44 8.61 5.93 -12.45
CA ASP A 44 8.33 4.57 -11.97
C ASP A 44 6.85 4.35 -11.65
N ILE A 45 6.08 5.41 -11.44
CA ILE A 45 4.65 5.31 -11.15
C ILE A 45 3.89 4.92 -12.43
N PRO A 46 2.97 3.92 -12.39
CA PRO A 46 2.15 3.54 -13.53
C PRO A 46 1.38 4.74 -14.11
N LEU A 47 1.19 4.77 -15.42
CA LEU A 47 0.53 5.91 -16.09
C LEU A 47 -0.91 6.12 -15.58
N ASP A 48 -1.63 5.05 -15.26
CA ASP A 48 -3.00 5.15 -14.74
C ASP A 48 -3.05 5.74 -13.32
N VAL A 49 -2.05 5.43 -12.49
CA VAL A 49 -1.89 6.04 -11.18
C VAL A 49 -1.51 7.52 -11.33
N ARG A 50 -0.61 7.86 -12.26
CA ARG A 50 -0.22 9.26 -12.53
C ARG A 50 -1.37 10.17 -12.94
N LYS A 51 -2.44 9.64 -13.54
CA LYS A 51 -3.63 10.42 -13.93
C LYS A 51 -4.44 10.88 -12.71
N ILE A 52 -4.25 10.25 -11.55
CA ILE A 52 -4.99 10.54 -10.32
C ILE A 52 -4.34 11.74 -9.64
N GLY A 53 -5.11 12.79 -9.38
CA GLY A 53 -4.59 14.04 -8.80
C GLY A 53 -4.28 13.99 -7.29
N SER A 54 -4.74 12.97 -6.58
CA SER A 54 -4.59 12.85 -5.13
C SER A 54 -3.68 11.66 -4.77
N LEU A 55 -2.68 11.89 -3.94
CA LEU A 55 -1.72 10.85 -3.51
C LEU A 55 -2.42 9.68 -2.80
N ILE A 56 -3.44 9.97 -1.97
CA ILE A 56 -4.23 8.94 -1.28
C ILE A 56 -4.95 8.05 -2.30
N GLU A 57 -5.56 8.65 -3.31
CA GLU A 57 -6.28 7.92 -4.36
C GLU A 57 -5.31 7.13 -5.24
N GLN A 58 -4.12 7.68 -5.53
CA GLN A 58 -3.05 6.97 -6.23
C GLN A 58 -2.66 5.69 -5.50
N VAL A 59 -2.44 5.79 -4.20
CA VAL A 59 -2.03 4.66 -3.37
C VAL A 59 -3.16 3.64 -3.24
N ASN A 60 -4.41 4.08 -3.01
CA ASN A 60 -5.55 3.16 -2.98
C ASN A 60 -5.71 2.43 -4.31
N HIS A 61 -5.55 3.13 -5.44
CA HIS A 61 -5.60 2.52 -6.75
C HIS A 61 -4.46 1.51 -6.95
N LEU A 62 -3.25 1.83 -6.49
CA LEU A 62 -2.13 0.88 -6.48
C LEU A 62 -2.48 -0.36 -5.67
N ILE A 63 -3.00 -0.23 -4.45
CA ILE A 63 -3.35 -1.37 -3.59
C ILE A 63 -4.43 -2.26 -4.22
N ASP A 64 -5.40 -1.66 -4.93
CA ASP A 64 -6.50 -2.36 -5.58
C ASP A 64 -6.09 -3.05 -6.89
N THR A 65 -5.25 -2.38 -7.68
CA THR A 65 -4.81 -2.87 -9.00
C THR A 65 -3.58 -3.76 -8.95
N THR A 66 -2.72 -3.55 -7.95
CA THR A 66 -1.42 -4.20 -7.80
C THR A 66 -1.20 -4.61 -6.34
N CYS A 67 -0.48 -5.71 -6.14
CA CYS A 67 -0.07 -6.16 -4.81
C CYS A 67 1.44 -5.95 -4.59
N GLU A 68 2.10 -5.24 -5.49
CA GLU A 68 3.53 -4.99 -5.47
C GLU A 68 3.87 -3.64 -6.09
N LEU A 69 4.91 -3.02 -5.54
CA LEU A 69 5.53 -1.80 -6.01
C LEU A 69 7.02 -2.05 -6.13
N ASP A 70 7.53 -1.97 -7.34
CA ASP A 70 8.98 -1.95 -7.57
C ASP A 70 9.51 -0.58 -7.12
N LEU A 71 10.53 -0.56 -6.26
CA LEU A 71 11.12 0.66 -5.71
C LEU A 71 12.45 1.01 -6.40
N GLY A 72 12.74 0.39 -7.54
CA GLY A 72 13.98 0.53 -8.28
C GLY A 72 15.02 -0.54 -7.91
N PRO A 73 16.32 -0.29 -8.18
CA PRO A 73 17.32 -1.35 -8.31
C PRO A 73 17.51 -2.15 -7.01
N GLY A 74 16.96 -3.36 -7.01
CA GLY A 74 17.06 -4.32 -5.91
C GLY A 74 16.16 -4.00 -4.72
N ARG A 75 15.15 -3.13 -4.87
CA ARG A 75 14.18 -2.81 -3.83
C ARG A 75 12.77 -3.02 -4.35
N TYR A 76 11.97 -3.73 -3.57
CA TYR A 76 10.57 -4.01 -3.83
C TYR A 76 9.79 -3.88 -2.53
N LEU A 77 8.51 -3.56 -2.70
CA LEU A 77 7.53 -3.55 -1.63
C LEU A 77 6.31 -4.33 -2.11
N GLN A 78 6.00 -5.45 -1.48
CA GLN A 78 4.79 -6.23 -1.77
C GLN A 78 3.85 -6.16 -0.59
N TRP A 79 2.55 -6.21 -0.83
CA TRP A 79 1.54 -6.25 0.21
C TRP A 79 0.44 -7.23 -0.14
N TYR A 80 -0.01 -8.00 0.85
CA TYR A 80 -1.05 -9.01 0.69
C TYR A 80 -2.15 -8.78 1.71
N ALA A 81 -3.38 -8.57 1.22
CA ALA A 81 -4.55 -8.49 2.09
C ALA A 81 -4.82 -9.88 2.69
N VAL A 82 -4.72 -10.00 4.01
CA VAL A 82 -5.04 -11.22 4.74
C VAL A 82 -6.34 -11.03 5.51
N ARG A 83 -7.30 -11.92 5.28
CA ARG A 83 -8.49 -12.05 6.12
C ARG A 83 -8.16 -13.07 7.21
N LEU A 84 -8.15 -12.61 8.46
CA LEU A 84 -8.11 -13.50 9.61
C LEU A 84 -9.47 -14.20 9.71
N GLU A 85 -9.67 -15.28 8.94
CA GLU A 85 -10.80 -16.17 9.13
C GLU A 85 -10.60 -16.95 10.43
N LYS A 86 -11.64 -16.94 11.27
CA LYS A 86 -11.66 -17.53 12.61
C LYS A 86 -12.07 -18.99 12.60
#